data_AF-A0A0G4EEQ2-F1
#
_entry.id   AF-A0A0G4EEQ2-F1
#
_cell.length_a   1.000
_cell.length_b   1.000
_cell.length_c   1.000
_cell.angle_alpha   90.00
_cell.angle_beta   90.00
_cell.angle_gamma   90.00
#
_symmetry.space_group_name_H-M   'P 1'
#
loop_
_entity.id
_entity.type
_entity.pdbx_description
1 polymer ?
#
loop_
_entity_poly.entity_id
_entity_poly.type
_entity_poly.pdbx_seq_one_letter_code
_entity_poly.pdbx_strand_id
1 'polypeptide(L)'
;MVSAIQFVCPSCGAKRSLQYFFEGESFISQRPSVICGACKTSVLAVGFIDIDFQCPDCRTFQRARLPAKPVPLSRYRVANVYCTDCGYRGPAQVGKRLEIICTDCWARKDAIVDAWAGRDDDFREFCDACRQNRRHLAYEVFLADISTSGRNSSIQAVCRGCNQLVTATAEQLLEKSGSISCPHCGHEGSPGGRQQQQQQREDAPYTRKTSDSTPGDRKLIVPPVGIPASIRPPYTRATSRLLQLPGASFAVSESSSMAESSGGARGSRSFISSRSSRRHS
;
A
#
# COMPACT_ATOMS: atom_id res chain seq x y z
N MET A 1 11.71 -6.31 -9.99
CA MET A 1 10.24 -6.49 -10.17
C MET A 1 9.62 -5.11 -10.38
N VAL A 2 8.40 -4.99 -10.93
CA VAL A 2 7.78 -3.69 -11.22
C VAL A 2 6.64 -3.47 -10.22
N SER A 3 6.70 -2.39 -9.46
CA SER A 3 5.62 -2.00 -8.56
C SER A 3 4.78 -0.90 -9.20
N ALA A 4 3.45 -1.05 -9.13
CA ALA A 4 2.52 -0.02 -9.58
C ALA A 4 2.43 1.06 -8.49
N ILE A 5 2.94 2.26 -8.79
CA ILE A 5 2.84 3.44 -7.92
C ILE A 5 1.72 4.33 -8.42
N GLN A 6 0.93 4.91 -7.52
CA GLN A 6 -0.18 5.76 -7.89
C GLN A 6 0.28 7.21 -8.10
N PHE A 7 -0.34 7.88 -9.04
CA PHE A 7 -0.15 9.30 -9.34
C PHE A 7 -1.52 9.97 -9.51
N VAL A 8 -1.66 11.18 -8.97
CA VAL A 8 -2.87 12.01 -9.12
C VAL A 8 -2.47 13.27 -9.87
N CYS A 9 -3.10 13.53 -11.01
CA CYS A 9 -2.86 14.75 -11.77
C CYS A 9 -3.22 15.98 -10.94
N PRO A 10 -2.30 16.93 -10.69
CA PRO A 10 -2.59 18.10 -9.88
C PRO A 10 -3.59 19.05 -10.54
N SER A 11 -3.73 18.99 -11.87
CA SER A 11 -4.62 19.89 -12.63
C SER A 11 -6.08 19.42 -12.65
N CYS A 12 -6.33 18.11 -12.72
CA CYS A 12 -7.69 17.56 -12.88
C CYS A 12 -8.06 16.43 -11.90
N GLY A 13 -7.14 16.00 -11.02
CA GLY A 13 -7.39 14.93 -10.05
C GLY A 13 -7.43 13.51 -10.63
N ALA A 14 -7.23 13.33 -11.95
CA ALA A 14 -7.22 12.01 -12.56
C ALA A 14 -6.10 11.12 -11.99
N LYS A 15 -6.47 9.90 -11.59
CA LYS A 15 -5.54 8.88 -11.06
C LYS A 15 -4.93 8.05 -12.18
N ARG A 16 -3.64 7.70 -12.06
CA ARG A 16 -2.92 6.82 -12.98
C ARG A 16 -1.88 6.00 -12.21
N SER A 17 -1.62 4.79 -12.68
CA SER A 17 -0.48 4.01 -12.22
C SER A 17 0.77 4.35 -13.03
N LEU A 18 1.90 4.45 -12.34
CA LEU A 18 3.24 4.61 -12.89
C LEU A 18 4.05 3.36 -12.56
N GLN A 19 4.87 2.93 -13.51
CA GLN A 19 5.85 1.88 -13.27
C GLN A 19 7.09 2.51 -12.64
N TYR A 20 7.47 2.02 -11.47
CA TYR A 20 8.73 2.38 -10.83
C TYR A 20 9.67 1.17 -10.81
N PHE A 21 10.95 1.49 -10.96
CA PHE A 21 12.02 0.50 -10.94
C PHE A 21 12.71 0.54 -9.58
N PHE A 22 13.09 -0.64 -9.10
CA PHE A 22 13.88 -0.79 -7.89
C PHE A 22 15.12 -1.62 -8.17
N GLU A 23 16.19 -1.29 -7.45
CA GLU A 23 17.48 -1.97 -7.49
C GLU A 23 18.01 -2.05 -6.05
N GLY A 24 18.52 -3.22 -5.63
CA GLY A 24 19.10 -3.40 -4.28
C GLY A 24 18.18 -2.94 -3.13
N GLU A 25 16.90 -3.33 -3.16
CA GLU A 25 15.88 -2.93 -2.15
C GLU A 25 15.68 -1.41 -2.02
N SER A 26 15.98 -0.64 -3.06
CA SER A 26 15.77 0.81 -3.06
C SER A 26 15.10 1.25 -4.35
N PHE A 27 14.25 2.28 -4.27
CA PHE A 27 13.72 2.91 -5.47
C PHE A 27 14.85 3.63 -6.21
N ILE A 28 14.93 3.41 -7.52
CA ILE A 28 15.80 4.21 -8.37
C ILE A 28 15.18 5.61 -8.43
N SER A 29 16.01 6.65 -8.27
CA SER A 29 15.55 8.03 -8.38
C SER A 29 15.05 8.29 -9.81
N GLN A 30 13.76 8.59 -9.94
CA GLN A 30 13.11 8.84 -11.22
C GLN A 30 12.33 10.16 -11.14
N ARG A 31 12.36 10.91 -12.25
CA ARG A 31 11.61 12.16 -12.43
C ARG A 31 10.72 12.05 -13.69
N PRO A 32 9.73 11.14 -13.70
CA PRO A 32 8.90 10.95 -14.87
C PRO A 32 8.05 12.20 -15.14
N SER A 33 8.18 12.73 -16.35
CA SER A 33 7.23 13.71 -16.89
C SER A 33 6.10 12.96 -17.56
N VAL A 34 4.86 13.22 -17.14
CA VAL A 34 3.68 12.50 -17.62
C VAL A 34 2.72 13.50 -18.23
N ILE A 35 2.22 13.20 -19.42
CA ILE A 35 1.12 13.95 -20.02
C ILE A 35 -0.18 13.34 -19.52
N CYS A 36 -0.98 14.12 -18.79
CA CYS A 36 -2.26 13.64 -18.28
C CYS A 36 -3.18 13.25 -19.43
N GLY A 37 -3.61 11.98 -19.48
CA GLY A 37 -4.52 11.50 -20.53
C GLY A 37 -5.85 12.26 -20.61
N ALA A 38 -6.33 12.80 -19.46
CA ALA A 38 -7.60 13.50 -19.34
C ALA A 38 -7.51 14.99 -19.74
N CYS A 39 -6.65 15.78 -19.08
CA CYS A 39 -6.55 17.23 -19.32
C CYS A 39 -5.40 17.64 -20.26
N LYS A 40 -4.60 16.67 -20.75
CA LYS A 40 -3.43 16.87 -21.63
C LYS A 40 -2.32 17.76 -21.05
N THR A 41 -2.39 18.12 -19.77
CA THR A 41 -1.34 18.89 -19.10
C THR A 41 -0.12 18.02 -18.84
N SER A 42 1.06 18.51 -19.23
CA SER A 42 2.35 17.92 -18.87
C SER A 42 2.69 18.26 -17.43
N VAL A 43 2.96 17.24 -16.62
CA VAL A 43 3.19 17.37 -15.17
C VAL A 43 4.35 16.49 -14.75
N LEU A 44 5.19 17.02 -13.86
CA LEU A 44 6.20 16.21 -13.17
C LEU A 44 5.47 15.33 -12.15
N ALA A 45 5.46 14.02 -12.39
CA ALA A 45 4.69 13.12 -11.56
C ALA A 45 5.42 12.79 -10.25
N VAL A 46 4.74 13.03 -9.13
CA VAL A 46 5.16 12.58 -7.81
C VAL A 46 4.32 11.36 -7.44
N GLY A 47 4.93 10.19 -7.55
CA GLY A 47 4.27 8.93 -7.20
C GLY A 47 4.08 8.78 -5.69
N PHE A 48 3.00 8.11 -5.32
CA PHE A 48 2.73 7.66 -3.95
C PHE A 48 2.23 6.22 -3.93
N ILE A 49 2.41 5.56 -2.80
CA ILE A 49 1.87 4.24 -2.50
C ILE A 49 0.77 4.42 -1.47
N ASP A 50 -0.41 3.87 -1.77
CA ASP A 50 -1.46 3.74 -0.77
C ASP A 50 -1.07 2.59 0.17
N ILE A 51 -1.06 2.89 1.46
CA ILE A 51 -0.70 1.97 2.54
C ILE A 51 -1.79 2.02 3.61
N ASP A 52 -1.84 0.99 4.43
CA ASP A 52 -2.64 0.94 5.64
C ASP A 52 -1.74 1.10 6.87
N PHE A 53 -2.31 1.61 7.95
CA PHE A 53 -1.68 1.64 9.27
C PHE A 53 -2.73 1.34 10.34
N GLN A 54 -2.28 0.77 11.45
CA GLN A 54 -3.11 0.65 12.65
C GLN A 54 -2.79 1.81 13.59
N CYS A 55 -3.80 2.60 13.96
CA CYS A 55 -3.60 3.68 14.92
C CYS A 55 -3.11 3.12 16.27
N PRO A 56 -1.98 3.62 16.83
CA PRO A 56 -1.47 3.14 18.11
C PRO A 56 -2.44 3.36 19.28
N ASP A 57 -3.22 4.45 19.24
CA ASP A 57 -4.11 4.85 20.32
C ASP A 57 -5.46 4.11 20.27
N CYS A 58 -6.21 4.25 19.17
CA CYS A 58 -7.56 3.70 19.06
C CYS A 58 -7.62 2.33 18.37
N ARG A 59 -6.49 1.81 17.85
CA ARG A 59 -6.39 0.52 17.14
C ARG A 59 -7.20 0.40 15.85
N THR A 60 -7.87 1.47 15.40
CA THR A 60 -8.55 1.50 14.11
C THR A 60 -7.54 1.49 12.97
N PHE A 61 -7.86 0.72 11.92
CA PHE A 61 -7.09 0.70 10.68
C PHE A 61 -7.48 1.88 9.78
N GLN A 62 -6.49 2.61 9.28
CA GLN A 62 -6.70 3.73 8.37
C GLN A 62 -5.73 3.67 7.19
N ARG A 63 -6.07 4.37 6.11
CA ARG A 63 -5.23 4.49 4.92
C ARG A 63 -4.36 5.73 5.00
N ALA A 64 -3.12 5.60 4.55
CA ALA A 64 -2.18 6.69 4.37
C ALA A 64 -1.57 6.64 2.96
N ARG A 65 -0.90 7.73 2.58
CA ARG A 65 -0.17 7.82 1.32
C ARG A 65 1.30 8.10 1.61
N LEU A 66 2.18 7.23 1.12
CA LEU A 66 3.62 7.46 1.21
C LEU A 66 4.20 7.88 -0.12
N PRO A 67 5.03 8.93 -0.16
CA PRO A 67 5.71 9.30 -1.38
C PRO A 67 6.73 8.22 -1.79
N ALA A 68 6.81 7.92 -3.08
CA ALA A 68 7.79 7.02 -3.66
C ALA A 68 9.16 7.71 -3.82
N LYS A 69 9.85 7.90 -2.69
CA LYS A 69 11.21 8.43 -2.57
C LYS A 69 12.25 7.32 -2.83
N PRO A 70 13.44 7.68 -3.36
CA PRO A 70 14.58 6.78 -3.52
C PRO A 70 15.25 6.51 -2.17
N VAL A 71 14.57 5.76 -1.30
CA VAL A 71 15.08 5.31 -0.01
C VAL A 71 14.92 3.78 0.09
N PRO A 72 15.70 3.10 0.94
CA PRO A 72 15.56 1.67 1.17
C PRO A 72 14.13 1.30 1.56
N LEU A 73 13.62 0.17 1.06
CA LEU A 73 12.26 -0.30 1.34
C LEU A 73 12.01 -0.46 2.86
N SER A 74 13.04 -0.81 3.63
CA SER A 74 12.98 -0.87 5.10
C SER A 74 12.57 0.45 5.78
N ARG A 75 12.86 1.60 5.15
CA ARG A 75 12.44 2.93 5.63
C ARG A 75 10.95 3.20 5.45
N TYR A 76 10.26 2.40 4.64
CA TYR A 76 8.81 2.51 4.44
C TYR A 76 7.99 1.82 5.53
N ARG A 77 8.61 1.10 6.47
CA ARG A 77 7.91 0.36 7.52
C ARG A 77 7.27 1.23 8.60
N VAL A 78 7.78 2.45 8.77
CA VAL A 78 7.27 3.41 9.76
C VAL A 78 7.10 4.75 9.08
N ALA A 79 5.96 5.39 9.29
CA ALA A 79 5.68 6.72 8.79
C ALA A 79 4.95 7.57 9.82
N ASN A 80 5.13 8.89 9.72
CA ASN A 80 4.31 9.83 10.48
C ASN A 80 2.91 9.88 9.86
N VAL A 81 1.92 9.41 10.61
CA VAL A 81 0.53 9.29 10.17
C VAL A 81 -0.38 10.20 11.00
N TYR A 82 -1.59 10.43 10.49
CA TYR A 82 -2.66 11.12 11.20
C TYR A 82 -3.89 10.22 11.25
N CYS A 83 -4.35 9.88 12.45
CA CYS A 83 -5.59 9.14 12.66
C CYS A 83 -6.77 10.12 12.64
N THR A 84 -7.71 9.89 11.72
CA THR A 84 -8.92 10.72 11.60
C THR A 84 -9.94 10.46 12.71
N ASP A 85 -9.91 9.30 13.38
CA ASP A 85 -10.92 8.94 14.38
C ASP A 85 -10.59 9.49 15.78
N CYS A 86 -9.33 9.37 16.21
CA CYS A 86 -8.89 9.80 17.56
C CYS A 86 -7.94 10.99 17.55
N GLY A 87 -7.54 11.49 16.37
CA GLY A 87 -6.65 12.64 16.24
C GLY A 87 -5.16 12.35 16.47
N TYR A 88 -4.76 11.09 16.70
CA TYR A 88 -3.36 10.70 16.88
C TYR A 88 -2.47 11.23 15.73
N ARG A 89 -1.31 11.78 16.08
CA ARG A 89 -0.28 12.26 15.16
C ARG A 89 1.07 11.74 15.62
N GLY A 90 1.72 10.91 14.82
CA GLY A 90 3.01 10.36 15.19
C GLY A 90 3.47 9.20 14.31
N PRO A 91 4.63 8.61 14.64
CA PRO A 91 5.17 7.46 13.92
C PRO A 91 4.32 6.22 14.18
N ALA A 92 3.82 5.59 13.12
CA ALA A 92 3.13 4.30 13.19
C ALA A 92 3.74 3.31 12.19
N GLN A 93 3.56 2.02 12.47
CA GLN A 93 3.86 0.99 11.49
C GLN A 93 2.87 1.06 10.34
N VAL A 94 3.39 0.92 9.13
CA VAL A 94 2.62 1.06 7.91
C VAL A 94 2.96 -0.03 6.91
N GLY A 95 2.01 -0.35 6.04
CA GLY A 95 2.17 -1.49 5.15
C GLY A 95 0.89 -1.85 4.39
N LYS A 96 0.74 -3.12 4.03
CA LYS A 96 -0.53 -3.65 3.50
C LYS A 96 -1.29 -4.31 4.65
N ARG A 97 -2.58 -4.00 4.79
CA ARG A 97 -3.46 -4.76 5.69
C ARG A 97 -3.82 -6.08 5.04
N LEU A 98 -3.33 -7.18 5.59
CA LEU A 98 -3.62 -8.54 5.14
C LEU A 98 -4.25 -9.34 6.29
N GLU A 99 -5.11 -10.30 5.94
CA GLU A 99 -5.54 -11.34 6.88
C GLU A 99 -4.48 -12.43 6.81
N ILE A 100 -3.94 -12.77 7.99
CA ILE A 100 -2.88 -13.76 8.12
C ILE A 100 -3.45 -15.01 8.79
N ILE A 101 -3.11 -16.17 8.25
CA ILE A 101 -3.62 -17.47 8.73
C ILE A 101 -2.43 -18.34 9.14
N CYS A 102 -2.40 -18.78 10.39
CA CYS A 102 -1.39 -19.72 10.88
C CYS A 102 -1.54 -21.07 10.17
N THR A 103 -0.44 -21.59 9.61
CA THR A 103 -0.46 -22.87 8.85
C THR A 103 -0.77 -24.09 9.72
N ASP A 104 -0.66 -23.97 11.04
CA ASP A 104 -0.73 -25.12 11.95
C ASP A 104 -2.07 -25.20 12.68
N CYS A 105 -2.51 -24.10 13.31
CA CYS A 105 -3.75 -24.05 14.09
C CYS A 105 -4.88 -23.27 13.42
N TRP A 106 -4.63 -22.69 12.24
CA TRP A 106 -5.66 -21.99 11.45
C TRP A 106 -6.24 -20.74 12.11
N ALA A 107 -5.60 -20.27 13.20
CA ALA A 107 -5.94 -18.99 13.81
C ALA A 107 -5.70 -17.86 12.80
N ARG A 108 -6.67 -16.96 12.73
CA ARG A 108 -6.67 -15.81 11.83
C ARG A 108 -6.44 -14.52 12.61
N LYS A 109 -5.74 -13.58 12.00
CA LYS A 109 -5.47 -12.26 12.57
C LYS A 109 -5.32 -11.24 11.45
N ASP A 110 -5.79 -10.02 11.68
CA ASP A 110 -5.46 -8.90 10.81
C ASP A 110 -4.06 -8.37 11.17
N ALA A 111 -3.19 -8.25 10.18
CA ALA A 111 -1.85 -7.72 10.36
C ALA A 111 -1.50 -6.66 9.31
N ILE A 112 -0.66 -5.70 9.70
CA ILE A 112 0.05 -4.83 8.77
C ILE A 112 1.34 -5.54 8.42
N VAL A 113 1.46 -6.00 7.18
CA VAL A 113 2.71 -6.56 6.65
C VAL A 113 3.43 -5.54 5.79
N ASP A 114 4.67 -5.84 5.41
CA ASP A 114 5.48 -4.96 4.55
C ASP A 114 4.67 -4.50 3.32
N ALA A 115 4.75 -3.20 2.99
CA ALA A 115 4.02 -2.61 1.86
C ALA A 115 4.34 -3.30 0.52
N TRP A 116 5.49 -3.98 0.47
CA TRP A 116 6.00 -4.67 -0.71
C TRP A 116 5.75 -6.17 -0.69
N ALA A 117 5.17 -6.71 0.39
CA ALA A 117 4.85 -8.12 0.47
C ALA A 117 4.00 -8.54 -0.73
N GLY A 118 4.48 -9.59 -1.40
CA GLY A 118 3.79 -10.30 -2.45
C GLY A 118 2.61 -11.11 -1.91
N ARG A 119 1.74 -11.56 -2.82
CA ARG A 119 0.52 -12.29 -2.47
C ARG A 119 0.78 -13.69 -1.88
N ASP A 120 2.00 -14.19 -2.01
CA ASP A 120 2.36 -15.55 -1.60
C ASP A 120 3.63 -15.57 -0.73
N ASP A 121 4.00 -14.40 -0.18
CA ASP A 121 5.15 -14.31 0.71
C ASP A 121 4.82 -15.00 2.03
N ASP A 122 5.67 -15.94 2.42
CA ASP A 122 5.57 -16.57 3.72
C ASP A 122 6.33 -15.74 4.76
N PHE A 123 5.65 -15.40 5.84
CA PHE A 123 6.25 -14.72 6.97
C PHE A 123 6.10 -15.57 8.23
N ARG A 124 7.12 -15.47 9.08
CA ARG A 124 7.15 -16.11 10.39
C ARG A 124 6.73 -15.09 11.43
N GLU A 125 5.58 -15.30 12.04
CA GLU A 125 5.06 -14.47 13.13
C GLU A 125 4.69 -15.37 14.32
N PHE A 126 4.64 -14.78 15.50
CA PHE A 126 4.14 -15.43 16.69
C PHE A 126 2.62 -15.64 16.58
N CYS A 127 2.20 -16.90 16.62
CA CYS A 127 0.78 -17.24 16.64
C CYS A 127 0.27 -17.30 18.08
N ASP A 128 -0.71 -16.47 18.43
CA ASP A 128 -1.27 -16.39 19.79
C ASP A 128 -1.96 -17.70 20.23
N ALA A 129 -2.52 -18.47 19.29
CA ALA A 129 -3.15 -19.75 19.55
C ALA A 129 -2.13 -20.89 19.75
N CYS A 130 -1.11 -20.99 18.88
CA CYS A 130 -0.04 -21.99 19.04
C CYS A 130 0.97 -21.65 20.14
N ARG A 131 1.05 -20.38 20.57
CA ARG A 131 2.10 -19.82 21.44
C ARG A 131 3.52 -20.03 20.91
N GLN A 132 3.69 -20.05 19.59
CA GLN A 132 4.97 -20.31 18.93
C GLN A 132 5.09 -19.49 17.64
N ASN A 133 6.31 -19.22 17.19
CA ASN A 133 6.57 -18.61 15.88
C ASN A 133 6.29 -19.63 14.78
N ARG A 134 5.24 -19.38 14.00
CA ARG A 134 4.77 -20.27 12.94
C ARG A 134 4.76 -19.57 11.59
N ARG A 135 4.73 -20.35 10.52
CA ARG A 135 4.52 -19.84 9.17
C ARG A 135 3.08 -19.36 9.07
N HIS A 136 2.88 -18.22 8.44
CA HIS A 136 1.56 -17.68 8.16
C HIS A 136 1.41 -17.47 6.66
N LEU A 137 0.21 -17.68 6.15
CA LEU A 137 -0.17 -17.27 4.80
C LEU A 137 -0.88 -15.93 4.86
N ALA A 138 -0.50 -15.01 3.97
CA ALA A 138 -1.14 -13.71 3.84
C ALA A 138 -2.16 -13.71 2.70
N TYR A 139 -3.33 -13.16 2.98
CA TYR A 139 -4.35 -12.90 1.97
C TYR A 139 -4.73 -11.43 1.98
N GLU A 140 -4.86 -10.83 0.79
CA GLU A 140 -5.46 -9.50 0.66
C GLU A 140 -6.89 -9.58 1.16
N VAL A 141 -7.21 -8.80 2.19
CA VAL A 141 -8.58 -8.63 2.67
C VAL A 141 -9.34 -7.89 1.58
N PHE A 142 -9.94 -8.63 0.66
CA PHE A 142 -10.95 -8.05 -0.20
C PHE A 142 -12.11 -7.66 0.72
N LEU A 143 -12.23 -6.35 0.98
CA LEU A 143 -13.37 -5.71 1.63
C LEU A 143 -14.69 -5.88 0.83
N ALA A 144 -14.79 -6.91 -0.02
CA ALA A 144 -16.03 -7.33 -0.64
C ALA A 144 -16.81 -8.15 0.40
N ASP A 145 -17.55 -7.44 1.25
CA ASP A 145 -18.69 -7.95 2.02
C ASP A 145 -18.54 -9.37 2.56
N ILE A 146 -17.42 -9.66 3.24
CA ILE A 146 -17.37 -10.81 4.12
C ILE A 146 -18.21 -10.42 5.33
N SER A 147 -19.52 -10.69 5.25
CA SER A 147 -20.38 -10.70 6.43
C SER A 147 -19.82 -11.80 7.36
N THR A 148 -18.95 -11.40 8.27
CA THR A 148 -18.34 -12.26 9.31
C THR A 148 -19.37 -12.60 10.40
N SER A 149 -20.57 -12.99 10.00
CA SER A 149 -21.58 -13.56 10.87
C SER A 149 -21.57 -15.08 10.72
N GLY A 150 -20.57 -15.74 11.32
CA GLY A 150 -20.56 -17.20 11.44
C GLY A 150 -19.17 -17.83 11.27
N ARG A 151 -18.89 -18.87 12.08
CA ARG A 151 -17.64 -19.64 12.17
C ARG A 151 -17.13 -20.28 10.86
N ASN A 152 -17.84 -20.11 9.74
CA ASN A 152 -17.53 -20.70 8.44
C ASN A 152 -17.38 -19.59 7.39
N SER A 153 -16.35 -18.76 7.51
CA SER A 153 -16.06 -17.71 6.53
C SER A 153 -15.53 -18.35 5.24
N SER A 154 -16.46 -18.61 4.31
CA SER A 154 -16.14 -18.98 2.93
C SER A 154 -15.50 -17.79 2.21
N ILE A 155 -14.37 -18.02 1.56
CA ILE A 155 -13.69 -17.05 0.70
C ILE A 155 -14.37 -17.10 -0.67
N GLN A 156 -14.89 -15.97 -1.12
CA GLN A 156 -15.48 -15.84 -2.45
C GLN A 156 -14.46 -15.27 -3.44
N ALA A 157 -14.34 -15.90 -4.61
CA ALA A 157 -13.47 -15.44 -5.67
C ALA A 157 -14.09 -15.64 -7.05
N VAL A 158 -13.75 -14.79 -8.01
CA VAL A 158 -14.23 -14.95 -9.39
C VAL A 158 -13.22 -15.80 -10.16
N CYS A 159 -13.67 -16.93 -10.73
CA CYS A 159 -12.85 -17.78 -11.59
C CYS A 159 -12.43 -17.03 -12.87
N ARG A 160 -11.15 -17.06 -13.23
CA ARG A 160 -10.66 -16.41 -14.46
C ARG A 160 -11.09 -17.10 -15.75
N GLY A 161 -11.33 -18.42 -15.71
CA GLY A 161 -11.70 -19.21 -16.90
C GLY A 161 -13.15 -19.00 -17.33
N CYS A 162 -14.09 -18.98 -16.36
CA CYS A 162 -15.53 -18.91 -16.65
C CYS A 162 -16.25 -17.70 -16.03
N ASN A 163 -15.54 -16.82 -15.30
CA ASN A 163 -16.09 -15.67 -14.58
C ASN A 163 -17.18 -15.99 -13.54
N GLN A 164 -17.34 -17.26 -13.15
CA GLN A 164 -18.25 -17.66 -12.09
C GLN A 164 -17.65 -17.37 -10.71
N LEU A 165 -18.52 -17.05 -9.76
CA LEU A 165 -18.14 -16.94 -8.36
C LEU A 165 -17.89 -18.34 -7.79
N VAL A 166 -16.72 -18.53 -7.19
CA VAL A 166 -16.30 -19.75 -6.54
C VAL A 166 -16.15 -19.44 -5.05
N THR A 167 -16.81 -20.23 -4.22
CA THR A 167 -16.61 -20.24 -2.77
C THR A 167 -15.61 -21.33 -2.43
N ALA A 168 -14.55 -20.98 -1.71
CA ALA A 168 -13.64 -21.95 -1.12
C ALA A 168 -13.59 -21.75 0.39
N THR A 169 -13.37 -22.83 1.13
CA THR A 169 -13.02 -22.72 2.53
C THR A 169 -11.53 -22.42 2.68
N ALA A 170 -11.11 -21.90 3.84
CA ALA A 170 -9.70 -21.65 4.09
C ALA A 170 -8.87 -22.95 4.05
N GLU A 171 -9.47 -24.05 4.49
CA GLU A 171 -8.88 -25.39 4.47
C GLU A 171 -8.56 -25.84 3.03
N GLN A 172 -9.51 -25.69 2.11
CA GLN A 172 -9.32 -26.06 0.70
C GLN A 172 -8.20 -25.25 0.02
N LEU A 173 -8.09 -23.97 0.37
CA LEU A 173 -7.02 -23.11 -0.14
C LEU A 173 -5.66 -23.60 0.34
N LEU A 174 -5.52 -23.90 1.62
CA LEU A 174 -4.26 -24.30 2.23
C LEU A 174 -3.82 -25.71 1.80
N GLU A 175 -4.75 -26.66 1.68
CA GLU A 175 -4.46 -28.00 1.12
C GLU A 175 -3.85 -27.91 -0.28
N LYS A 176 -4.30 -26.95 -1.07
CA LYS A 176 -3.85 -26.72 -2.45
C LYS A 176 -2.85 -25.58 -2.58
N SER A 177 -2.10 -25.25 -1.51
CA SER A 177 -1.04 -24.24 -1.53
C SER A 177 -1.50 -22.86 -2.07
N GLY A 178 -2.70 -22.43 -1.69
CA GLY A 178 -3.31 -21.17 -2.08
C GLY A 178 -4.08 -21.18 -3.41
N SER A 179 -4.20 -22.33 -4.09
CA SER A 179 -4.95 -22.46 -5.34
C SER A 179 -6.36 -23.01 -5.12
N ILE A 180 -7.33 -22.54 -5.90
CA ILE A 180 -8.70 -23.08 -5.92
C ILE A 180 -8.98 -23.58 -7.33
N SER A 181 -9.46 -24.81 -7.45
CA SER A 181 -9.97 -25.36 -8.70
C SER A 181 -11.44 -24.94 -8.86
N CYS A 182 -11.78 -24.26 -9.96
CA CYS A 182 -13.15 -23.89 -10.24
C CYS A 182 -14.01 -25.14 -10.51
N PRO A 183 -15.13 -25.33 -9.79
CA PRO A 183 -15.99 -26.50 -10.00
C PRO A 183 -16.68 -26.51 -11.36
N HIS A 184 -16.80 -25.35 -12.03
CA HIS A 184 -17.49 -25.23 -13.31
C HIS A 184 -16.61 -25.52 -14.52
N CYS A 185 -15.35 -25.11 -14.50
CA CYS A 185 -14.46 -25.25 -15.67
C CYS A 185 -13.12 -25.92 -15.36
N GLY A 186 -12.89 -26.35 -14.13
CA GLY A 186 -11.64 -27.00 -13.71
C GLY A 186 -10.42 -26.06 -13.62
N HIS A 187 -10.56 -24.77 -13.95
CA HIS A 187 -9.46 -23.82 -13.91
C HIS A 187 -8.92 -23.64 -12.48
N GLU A 188 -7.62 -23.87 -12.29
CA GLU A 188 -6.93 -23.68 -11.02
C GLU A 188 -6.26 -22.31 -10.96
N GLY A 189 -6.51 -21.56 -9.87
CA GLY A 189 -5.84 -20.29 -9.64
C GLY A 189 -6.13 -19.71 -8.27
N SER A 190 -5.30 -18.76 -7.83
CA SER A 190 -5.46 -18.10 -6.53
C SER A 190 -6.61 -17.09 -6.55
N PRO A 191 -7.44 -17.04 -5.49
CA PRO A 191 -8.52 -16.07 -5.36
C PRO A 191 -7.97 -14.63 -5.37
N GLY A 192 -8.64 -13.71 -6.07
CA GLY A 192 -8.28 -12.27 -6.07
C GLY A 192 -7.67 -11.71 -7.35
N GLY A 193 -7.81 -12.38 -8.51
CA GLY A 193 -7.24 -11.94 -9.79
C GLY A 193 -7.87 -10.72 -10.47
N ARG A 194 -8.74 -9.95 -9.80
CA ARG A 194 -9.49 -8.87 -10.46
C ARG A 194 -8.68 -7.62 -10.80
N GLN A 195 -7.52 -7.37 -10.15
CA GLN A 195 -6.77 -6.12 -10.38
C GLN A 195 -6.27 -5.97 -11.82
N GLN A 196 -5.90 -7.05 -12.53
CA GLN A 196 -5.46 -6.92 -13.92
C GLN A 196 -6.59 -6.57 -14.90
N GLN A 197 -7.83 -7.04 -14.67
CA GLN A 197 -8.95 -6.74 -15.57
C GLN A 197 -9.56 -5.34 -15.33
N GLN A 198 -9.51 -4.83 -14.10
CA GLN A 198 -10.02 -3.48 -13.81
C GLN A 198 -9.05 -2.40 -14.34
N GLN A 199 -7.73 -2.63 -14.23
CA GLN A 199 -6.73 -1.78 -14.88
C GLN A 199 -6.87 -1.79 -16.42
N GLN A 200 -7.09 -2.95 -17.04
CA GLN A 200 -7.33 -3.02 -18.49
C GLN A 200 -8.64 -2.36 -18.95
N ARG A 201 -9.67 -2.30 -18.09
CA ARG A 201 -10.92 -1.58 -18.42
C ARG A 201 -10.81 -0.07 -18.24
N GLU A 202 -10.00 0.42 -17.31
CA GLU A 202 -9.75 1.86 -17.12
C GLU A 202 -8.77 2.46 -18.16
N ASP A 203 -7.95 1.62 -18.80
CA ASP A 203 -7.06 2.01 -19.88
C ASP A 203 -7.65 1.82 -21.29
N ALA A 204 -8.93 1.43 -21.40
CA ALA A 204 -9.61 1.41 -22.70
C ALA A 204 -9.66 2.83 -23.29
N PRO A 205 -9.07 3.08 -24.47
CA PRO A 205 -9.11 4.40 -25.08
C PRO A 205 -10.56 4.77 -25.38
N TYR A 206 -11.01 5.90 -24.83
CA TYR A 206 -12.29 6.52 -25.17
C TYR A 206 -12.33 6.77 -26.68
N THR A 207 -12.91 5.85 -27.43
CA THR A 207 -13.15 5.99 -28.86
C THR A 207 -14.28 7.00 -28.99
N ARG A 208 -13.90 8.26 -29.16
CA ARG A 208 -14.82 9.35 -29.49
C ARG A 208 -15.47 8.98 -30.82
N LYS A 209 -16.73 8.55 -30.79
CA LYS A 209 -17.55 8.44 -32.00
C LYS A 209 -17.63 9.84 -32.61
N THR A 210 -16.77 10.12 -33.58
CA THR A 210 -16.95 11.22 -34.53
C THR A 210 -18.12 10.83 -35.41
N SER A 211 -19.31 11.33 -35.07
CA SER A 211 -20.44 11.36 -35.99
C SER A 211 -20.08 12.31 -37.12
N ASP A 212 -19.80 11.73 -38.27
CA ASP A 212 -19.49 12.40 -39.51
C ASP A 212 -20.78 13.01 -40.12
N SER A 213 -20.72 14.33 -40.30
CA SER A 213 -21.24 15.14 -41.41
C SER A 213 -22.56 14.79 -42.12
N THR A 214 -23.48 15.75 -42.10
CA THR A 214 -24.34 16.07 -43.26
C THR A 214 -24.19 17.57 -43.57
N PRO A 215 -23.86 18.00 -44.80
CA PRO A 215 -23.73 19.40 -45.15
C PRO A 215 -25.08 19.96 -45.58
N GLY A 216 -25.50 21.07 -44.98
CA GLY A 216 -26.72 21.79 -45.33
C GLY A 216 -26.52 23.29 -45.20
N ASP A 217 -26.45 23.95 -46.36
CA ASP A 217 -26.44 25.39 -46.57
C ASP A 217 -27.31 26.19 -45.60
N ARG A 218 -26.74 27.25 -44.99
CA ARG A 218 -27.52 28.45 -44.64
C ARG A 218 -26.66 29.70 -44.40
N LYS A 219 -26.74 30.57 -45.41
CA LYS A 219 -26.68 32.05 -45.43
C LYS A 219 -26.05 32.78 -44.24
N LEU A 220 -24.97 33.47 -44.59
CA LEU A 220 -24.44 34.69 -43.97
C LEU A 220 -25.54 35.73 -43.69
N ILE A 221 -25.65 36.15 -42.44
CA ILE A 221 -26.19 37.45 -42.05
C ILE A 221 -25.23 38.04 -41.02
N VAL A 222 -24.54 39.11 -41.43
CA VAL A 222 -23.73 39.97 -40.56
C VAL A 222 -24.64 41.07 -40.02
N PRO A 223 -24.59 41.37 -38.71
CA PRO A 223 -24.90 42.72 -38.25
C PRO A 223 -23.67 43.40 -37.61
N PRO A 224 -23.66 44.75 -37.57
CA PRO A 224 -22.47 45.53 -37.29
C PRO A 224 -22.20 45.79 -35.80
N VAL A 225 -20.91 45.97 -35.53
CA VAL A 225 -20.19 46.77 -34.52
C VAL A 225 -21.02 47.41 -33.38
N GLY A 226 -20.58 47.12 -32.15
CA GLY A 226 -20.85 47.93 -30.96
C GLY A 226 -19.87 47.60 -29.83
N ILE A 227 -18.75 48.33 -29.79
CA ILE A 227 -17.81 48.34 -28.65
C ILE A 227 -18.41 49.20 -27.54
N PRO A 228 -18.39 48.73 -26.28
CA PRO A 228 -18.02 49.65 -25.21
C PRO A 228 -16.91 49.13 -24.30
N ALA A 229 -16.30 50.10 -23.65
CA ALA A 229 -15.06 50.07 -22.91
C ALA A 229 -15.07 49.17 -21.67
N SER A 230 -13.92 48.52 -21.47
CA SER A 230 -13.11 48.52 -20.25
C SER A 230 -13.86 48.65 -18.91
N ILE A 231 -14.03 47.52 -18.21
CA ILE A 231 -13.94 47.48 -16.75
C ILE A 231 -13.04 46.29 -16.37
N ARG A 232 -11.79 46.60 -16.05
CA ARG A 232 -10.89 45.66 -15.37
C ARG A 232 -11.42 45.45 -13.94
N PRO A 233 -11.65 44.22 -13.48
CA PRO A 233 -11.85 43.99 -12.05
C PRO A 233 -10.54 44.32 -11.32
N PRO A 234 -10.60 44.95 -10.13
CA PRO A 234 -9.42 45.25 -9.36
C PRO A 234 -8.73 43.94 -8.95
N TYR A 235 -7.44 43.87 -9.22
CA TYR A 235 -6.50 42.97 -8.57
C TYR A 235 -6.65 43.16 -7.06
N THR A 236 -7.36 42.25 -6.38
CA THR A 236 -7.14 42.05 -4.96
C THR A 236 -5.78 41.41 -4.81
N ARG A 237 -4.84 42.22 -4.33
CA ARG A 237 -3.55 41.80 -3.79
C ARG A 237 -3.84 40.80 -2.67
N ALA A 238 -3.92 39.52 -2.98
CA ALA A 238 -3.80 38.47 -1.98
C ALA A 238 -2.36 38.60 -1.46
N THR A 239 -2.23 39.20 -0.30
CA THR A 239 -1.01 39.12 0.50
C THR A 239 -0.75 37.64 0.74
N SER A 240 0.24 37.12 0.01
CA SER A 240 0.93 35.89 0.34
C SER A 240 1.51 36.04 1.74
N ARG A 241 0.71 35.75 2.77
CA ARG A 241 1.25 35.25 4.03
C ARG A 241 1.83 33.88 3.68
N LEU A 242 3.12 33.89 3.38
CA LEU A 242 4.02 32.79 3.66
C LEU A 242 3.74 32.35 5.11
N LEU A 243 2.89 31.34 5.27
CA LEU A 243 3.05 30.42 6.38
C LEU A 243 4.38 29.73 6.12
N GLN A 244 5.46 30.34 6.61
CA GLN A 244 6.65 29.61 7.00
C GLN A 244 6.18 28.55 7.98
N LEU A 245 5.91 27.35 7.45
CA LEU A 245 6.01 26.14 8.24
C LEU A 245 7.43 26.14 8.82
N PRO A 246 7.61 26.13 10.14
CA PRO A 246 8.94 25.95 10.70
C PRO A 246 9.48 24.65 10.11
N GLY A 247 10.71 24.74 9.58
CA GLY A 247 11.40 23.62 8.97
C GLY A 247 11.33 22.41 9.89
N ALA A 248 10.60 21.39 9.44
CA ALA A 248 10.85 20.03 9.90
C ALA A 248 12.19 19.62 9.29
N SER A 249 13.26 20.12 9.91
CA SER A 249 14.57 19.47 9.85
C SER A 249 14.33 18.05 10.35
N PHE A 250 14.28 17.10 9.43
CA PHE A 250 14.38 15.70 9.79
C PHE A 250 15.79 15.51 10.34
N ALA A 251 15.93 15.66 11.66
CA ALA A 251 17.09 15.19 12.37
C ALA A 251 17.13 13.68 12.20
N VAL A 252 17.99 13.23 11.30
CA VAL A 252 18.46 11.85 11.27
C VAL A 252 19.19 11.67 12.60
N SER A 253 18.62 10.88 13.51
CA SER A 253 19.35 10.43 14.68
C SER A 253 20.47 9.50 14.21
N GLU A 254 21.65 10.06 13.97
CA GLU A 254 22.90 9.31 13.96
C GLU A 254 23.13 8.81 15.38
N SER A 255 22.92 7.51 15.59
CA SER A 255 23.40 6.81 16.77
C SER A 255 24.92 6.72 16.71
N SER A 256 25.59 7.76 17.22
CA SER A 256 27.03 7.77 17.47
C SER A 256 27.36 6.75 18.56
N SER A 257 28.12 5.74 18.18
CA SER A 257 28.90 4.87 19.06
C SER A 257 29.92 5.69 19.85
N MET A 258 29.76 5.77 21.16
CA MET A 258 30.78 6.25 22.10
C MET A 258 31.63 5.06 22.53
N ALA A 259 32.94 5.21 22.34
CA ALA A 259 33.98 4.32 22.81
C ALA A 259 34.52 4.77 24.19
N GLU A 260 35.17 3.80 24.85
CA GLU A 260 36.21 3.94 25.89
C GLU A 260 35.82 4.42 27.31
N SER A 261 36.01 3.56 28.31
CA SER A 261 37.28 3.56 29.07
C SER A 261 37.27 2.68 30.33
N SER A 262 38.36 1.94 30.44
CA SER A 262 39.07 1.32 31.56
C SER A 262 38.79 1.80 33.00
N GLY A 263 38.83 0.85 33.95
CA GLY A 263 39.08 1.12 35.36
C GLY A 263 38.97 -0.15 36.23
N GLY A 264 40.09 -0.79 36.54
CA GLY A 264 40.14 -2.02 37.35
C GLY A 264 40.17 -1.82 38.86
N ALA A 265 39.98 -2.90 39.62
CA ALA A 265 40.75 -3.24 40.83
C ALA A 265 40.27 -4.56 41.49
N ARG A 266 41.22 -5.51 41.58
CA ARG A 266 41.62 -6.36 42.73
C ARG A 266 40.56 -7.06 43.63
N GLY A 267 40.76 -8.38 43.71
CA GLY A 267 40.84 -9.18 44.95
C GLY A 267 39.51 -9.77 45.44
N SER A 268 39.41 -10.96 46.02
CA SER A 268 40.35 -12.01 46.42
C SER A 268 39.51 -13.23 46.86
N ARG A 269 40.06 -14.47 46.75
CA ARG A 269 39.87 -15.61 47.68
C ARG A 269 38.44 -16.24 47.76
N SER A 270 38.18 -17.54 47.89
CA SER A 270 38.94 -18.79 48.08
C SER A 270 37.95 -19.99 48.04
N PHE A 271 38.49 -21.22 48.16
CA PHE A 271 37.88 -22.50 48.61
C PHE A 271 37.14 -23.34 47.55
N ILE A 272 37.71 -24.46 47.05
CA ILE A 272 37.95 -25.81 47.63
C ILE A 272 36.74 -26.75 47.50
N SER A 273 37.01 -27.96 46.95
CA SER A 273 36.29 -29.24 47.10
C SER A 273 34.88 -29.36 46.52
N SER A 274 34.37 -30.49 46.05
CA SER A 274 34.79 -31.91 45.95
C SER A 274 33.76 -32.57 45.01
N ARG A 275 34.16 -33.39 44.05
CA ARG A 275 34.03 -34.86 44.05
C ARG A 275 32.70 -35.43 44.59
N SER A 276 31.89 -36.03 43.71
CA SER A 276 31.10 -37.28 43.91
C SER A 276 30.34 -37.63 42.62
N SER A 277 30.68 -38.74 41.94
CA SER A 277 30.02 -40.06 42.04
C SER A 277 28.62 -40.07 41.38
N ARG A 278 28.47 -40.68 40.19
CA ARG A 278 28.14 -42.10 39.91
C ARG A 278 26.63 -42.37 39.77
N ARG A 279 26.31 -42.90 38.57
CA ARG A 279 25.44 -44.05 38.22
C ARG A 279 23.91 -43.93 38.22
N HIS A 280 23.39 -44.77 37.32
CA HIS A 280 22.02 -45.23 37.02
C HIS A 280 21.37 -44.42 35.88
N SER A 281 21.07 -44.97 34.71
CA SER A 281 20.98 -46.37 34.23
C SER A 281 21.27 -46.44 32.73
#